data_AF-A0A6G4WHG7-F1
#
_entry.id   AF-A0A6G4WHG7-F1
#
_cell.length_a   1.000
_cell.length_b   1.000
_cell.length_c   1.000
_cell.angle_alpha   90.00
_cell.angle_beta   90.00
_cell.angle_gamma   90.00
#
_symmetry.space_group_name_H-M   'P 1'
#
loop_
_entity.id
_entity.type
_entity.pdbx_description
1 polymer ?
#
loop_
_entity_poly.entity_id
_entity_poly.type
_entity_poly.pdbx_seq_one_letter_code
_entity_poly.pdbx_strand_id
1 'polypeptide(L)'
;MIEKSNLKTADGSPFDPARYEVVLRPLSDEEGGGWLATIPALPGCTGDGETEMEAIEDVRLAALEWAHAATVDGDPIPAPPRTSPMAAE
;
A
#
# COMPACT_ATOMS: atom_id res chain seq x y z
N MET A 1 16.10 10.19 0.78
CA MET A 1 16.28 9.06 -0.15
C MET A 1 16.13 7.80 0.70
N ILE A 2 14.98 7.14 0.66
CA ILE A 2 14.74 5.92 1.45
C ILE A 2 15.58 4.79 0.81
N GLU A 3 16.48 4.18 1.58
CA GLU A 3 17.23 2.99 1.13
C GLU A 3 16.29 1.78 1.06
N LYS A 4 15.60 1.66 -0.09
CA LYS A 4 14.64 0.57 -0.40
C LYS A 4 15.23 -0.84 -0.16
N SER A 5 16.55 -0.98 -0.19
CA SER A 5 17.27 -2.25 -0.07
C SER A 5 17.15 -2.96 1.28
N ASN A 6 16.65 -2.31 2.33
CA ASN A 6 16.53 -2.90 3.68
C ASN A 6 15.10 -3.13 4.15
N LEU A 7 14.08 -2.74 3.39
CA LEU A 7 12.69 -2.95 3.79
C LEU A 7 12.31 -4.43 3.62
N LYS A 8 12.07 -5.11 4.73
CA LYS A 8 11.69 -6.52 4.78
C LYS A 8 10.36 -6.69 5.50
N THR A 9 9.51 -7.53 4.94
CA THR A 9 8.27 -7.97 5.59
C THR A 9 8.57 -8.92 6.75
N ALA A 10 7.59 -9.17 7.60
CA ALA A 10 7.67 -10.07 8.75
C ALA A 10 8.05 -11.51 8.37
N ASP A 11 7.77 -11.93 7.13
CA ASP A 11 8.16 -13.23 6.58
C ASP A 11 9.61 -13.24 6.02
N GLY A 12 10.33 -12.11 6.13
CA GLY A 12 11.70 -11.95 5.62
C GLY A 12 11.80 -11.65 4.13
N SER A 13 10.68 -11.68 3.41
CA SER A 13 10.60 -11.31 1.99
C SER A 13 10.80 -9.79 1.79
N PRO A 14 11.37 -9.35 0.64
CA PRO A 14 11.54 -7.93 0.35
C PRO A 14 10.17 -7.23 0.29
N PHE A 15 10.09 -6.04 0.87
CA PHE A 15 8.88 -5.23 0.80
C PHE A 15 8.70 -4.69 -0.63
N ASP A 16 7.59 -5.08 -1.26
CA ASP A 16 7.20 -4.59 -2.57
C ASP A 16 5.73 -4.15 -2.51
N PRO A 17 5.43 -2.84 -2.60
CA PRO A 17 4.06 -2.34 -2.47
C PRO A 17 3.14 -2.85 -3.59
N ALA A 18 3.69 -3.26 -4.74
CA ALA A 18 2.93 -3.82 -5.84
C ALA A 18 2.35 -5.23 -5.55
N ARG A 19 2.81 -5.90 -4.49
CA ARG A 19 2.28 -7.19 -4.04
C ARG A 19 1.09 -7.08 -3.08
N TYR A 20 0.74 -5.88 -2.66
CA TYR A 20 -0.39 -5.65 -1.77
C TYR A 20 -1.64 -5.33 -2.57
N GLU A 21 -2.78 -5.77 -2.04
CA GLU A 21 -4.08 -5.38 -2.57
C GLU A 21 -4.30 -3.89 -2.33
N VAL A 22 -4.74 -3.20 -3.38
CA VAL A 22 -5.16 -1.79 -3.32
C VAL A 22 -6.66 -1.74 -3.50
N VAL A 23 -7.35 -1.13 -2.54
CA VAL A 23 -8.79 -0.88 -2.60
C VAL A 23 -8.99 0.57 -3.02
N LEU A 24 -9.64 0.76 -4.17
CA LEU A 24 -10.02 2.05 -4.70
C LEU A 24 -11.47 2.39 -4.34
N ARG A 25 -11.72 3.63 -3.94
CA ARG A 25 -13.06 4.21 -3.86
C ARG A 25 -13.10 5.58 -4.53
N PRO A 26 -14.18 5.93 -5.23
CA PRO A 26 -14.39 7.29 -5.65
C PRO A 26 -14.62 8.18 -4.41
N LEU A 27 -14.10 9.40 -4.47
CA LEU A 27 -14.34 10.45 -3.49
C LEU A 27 -15.51 11.31 -3.95
N SER A 28 -16.34 11.73 -2.99
CA SER A 28 -17.43 12.67 -3.26
C SER A 28 -16.87 14.07 -3.54
N ASP A 29 -17.66 14.93 -4.18
CA ASP A 29 -17.28 16.32 -4.44
C ASP A 29 -16.94 17.08 -3.13
N GLU A 30 -17.68 16.81 -2.04
CA GLU A 30 -17.38 17.35 -0.69
C GLU A 30 -16.03 16.88 -0.11
N GLU A 31 -15.51 15.75 -0.58
CA GLU A 31 -14.19 15.22 -0.18
C GLU A 31 -13.06 15.71 -1.09
N GLY A 32 -13.37 16.57 -2.08
CA GLY A 32 -12.42 17.07 -3.08
C GLY A 32 -12.52 16.36 -4.44
N GLY A 33 -13.38 15.35 -4.58
CA GLY A 33 -13.50 14.54 -5.79
C GLY A 33 -12.30 13.62 -6.03
N GLY A 34 -12.30 12.92 -7.17
CA GLY A 34 -11.23 11.98 -7.53
C GLY A 34 -11.40 10.59 -6.91
N TRP A 35 -10.26 9.98 -6.57
CA TRP A 35 -10.17 8.60 -6.11
C TRP A 35 -9.28 8.50 -4.87
N LEU A 36 -9.71 7.67 -3.93
CA LEU A 36 -8.92 7.27 -2.78
C LEU A 36 -8.48 5.82 -2.94
N ALA A 37 -7.20 5.58 -2.80
CA ALA A 37 -6.60 4.26 -2.76
C ALA A 37 -6.14 3.95 -1.32
N THR A 38 -6.41 2.74 -0.86
CA THR A 38 -6.02 2.28 0.47
C THR A 38 -5.41 0.89 0.37
N ILE A 39 -4.46 0.58 1.24
CA ILE A 39 -3.90 -0.77 1.37
C ILE A 39 -4.38 -1.35 2.70
N PRO A 40 -5.39 -2.23 2.73
CA PRO A 40 -5.95 -2.76 3.98
C PRO A 40 -4.93 -3.48 4.86
N ALA A 41 -3.90 -4.06 4.24
CA ALA A 41 -2.80 -4.73 4.93
C ALA A 41 -1.85 -3.74 5.64
N LEU A 42 -1.83 -2.47 5.25
CA LEU A 42 -0.97 -1.42 5.80
C LEU A 42 -1.86 -0.35 6.43
N PRO A 43 -2.29 -0.50 7.69
CA PRO A 43 -3.24 0.42 8.31
C PRO A 43 -2.67 1.84 8.34
N GLY A 44 -3.48 2.80 7.88
CA GLY A 44 -3.09 4.20 7.75
C GLY A 44 -2.35 4.54 6.44
N CYS A 45 -2.03 3.55 5.60
CA CYS A 45 -1.50 3.79 4.26
C CYS A 45 -2.64 4.09 3.29
N THR A 46 -2.72 5.34 2.87
CA THR A 46 -3.74 5.86 1.97
C THR A 46 -3.06 6.78 0.97
N GLY A 47 -3.57 6.80 -0.26
CA GLY A 47 -3.19 7.77 -1.27
C GLY A 47 -4.41 8.23 -2.05
N ASP A 48 -4.30 9.37 -2.70
CA ASP A 48 -5.38 9.98 -3.46
C ASP A 48 -4.90 10.47 -4.83
N GLY A 49 -5.85 10.68 -5.73
CA GLY A 49 -5.55 11.18 -7.06
C GLY A 49 -6.81 11.54 -7.83
N GLU A 50 -6.67 12.36 -8.87
CA GLU A 50 -7.79 12.72 -9.74
C GLU A 50 -8.31 11.50 -10.52
N THR A 51 -7.42 10.54 -10.78
CA THR A 51 -7.72 9.27 -11.45
C THR A 51 -7.38 8.05 -10.60
N GLU A 52 -7.98 6.90 -10.95
CA GLU A 52 -7.70 5.60 -10.33
C GLU A 52 -6.19 5.27 -10.34
N MET A 53 -5.51 5.57 -11.45
CA MET A 53 -4.09 5.29 -11.63
C MET A 53 -3.23 6.19 -10.74
N GLU A 54 -3.55 7.48 -10.65
CA GLU A 54 -2.84 8.41 -9.77
C GLU A 54 -2.96 8.00 -8.31
N ALA A 55 -4.17 7.64 -7.86
CA ALA A 55 -4.38 7.17 -6.49
C ALA A 55 -3.58 5.88 -6.21
N ILE A 56 -3.48 4.96 -7.19
CA ILE A 56 -2.65 3.76 -7.08
C ILE A 56 -1.15 4.11 -6.96
N GLU A 57 -0.67 5.06 -7.76
CA GLU A 57 0.73 5.49 -7.72
C GLU A 57 1.05 6.14 -6.37
N ASP A 58 0.16 7.01 -5.90
CA ASP A 58 0.31 7.72 -4.63
C ASP A 58 0.32 6.77 -3.43
N VAL A 59 -0.65 5.84 -3.33
CA VAL A 59 -0.68 4.89 -2.21
C VAL A 59 0.53 3.97 -2.19
N ARG A 60 1.13 3.67 -3.36
CA ARG A 60 2.35 2.86 -3.44
C ARG A 60 3.57 3.62 -2.95
N LEU A 61 3.62 4.94 -3.16
CA LEU A 61 4.65 5.80 -2.59
C LEU A 61 4.47 5.90 -1.08
N ALA A 62 3.26 6.19 -0.62
CA ALA A 62 2.90 6.21 0.79
C ALA A 62 3.25 4.89 1.51
N ALA A 63 3.08 3.75 0.84
CA ALA A 63 3.44 2.44 1.38
C ALA A 63 4.95 2.28 1.63
N LEU A 64 5.80 2.86 0.78
CA LEU A 64 7.26 2.86 0.97
C LEU A 64 7.66 3.70 2.18
N GLU A 65 7.02 4.85 2.35
CA GLU A 65 7.23 5.74 3.49
C GLU A 65 6.72 5.13 4.79
N TRP A 66 5.54 4.50 4.75
CA TRP A 66 4.97 3.73 5.85
C TRP A 66 5.91 2.61 6.28
N ALA A 67 6.42 1.82 5.33
CA ALA A 67 7.34 0.73 5.62
C ALA A 67 8.67 1.22 6.22
N HIS A 68 9.17 2.36 5.74
CA HIS A 68 10.35 2.99 6.33
C HIS A 68 10.09 3.44 7.77
N ALA A 69 8.96 4.10 8.04
CA ALA A 69 8.58 4.50 9.38
C ALA A 69 8.44 3.30 10.32
N ALA A 70 7.74 2.24 9.89
CA ALA A 70 7.60 1.00 10.65
C ALA A 70 8.96 0.37 10.98
N THR A 71 9.88 0.34 10.01
CA THR A 71 11.24 -0.17 10.23
C THR A 71 12.02 0.66 11.26
N VAL A 72 11.84 1.98 11.27
CA VAL A 72 12.49 2.88 12.24
C VAL A 72 11.90 2.71 13.64
N ASP A 73 10.60 2.47 13.76
CA ASP A 73 9.92 2.21 15.04
C ASP A 73 10.21 0.79 15.57
N GLY A 74 10.67 -0.11 14.71
CA GLY A 74 10.90 -1.53 15.03
C GLY A 74 9.64 -2.39 14.87
N ASP A 75 8.60 -1.84 14.24
CA ASP A 75 7.37 -2.55 13.92
C ASP A 75 7.57 -3.51 12.72
N PRO A 76 7.02 -4.74 12.80
CA PRO A 76 7.09 -5.68 11.69
C PRO A 76 6.18 -5.23 10.54
N ILE A 77 6.73 -5.15 9.34
CA ILE A 77 5.93 -4.89 8.13
C ILE A 77 5.11 -6.15 7.79
N PRO A 78 3.77 -6.10 7.72
CA PRO A 78 2.96 -7.28 7.43
C PRO A 78 3.26 -7.80 6.03
N ALA A 79 3.27 -9.13 5.84
CA ALA A 79 3.45 -9.71 4.51
C ALA A 79 2.20 -9.52 3.65
N PRO A 80 2.34 -9.38 2.32
CA PRO A 80 1.19 -9.29 1.43
C PRO A 80 0.32 -10.54 1.57
N PRO A 81 -1.02 -10.40 1.49
CA PRO A 81 -1.91 -11.56 1.55
C PRO A 81 -1.51 -12.54 0.45
N ARG A 82 -1.45 -13.84 0.77
CA ARG A 82 -1.30 -14.87 -0.25
C ARG A 82 -2.58 -14.88 -1.06
N THR A 83 -2.61 -14.15 -2.17
CA THR A 83 -3.63 -14.35 -3.20
C THR A 83 -3.36 -15.71 -3.83
N SER A 84 -3.81 -16.77 -3.16
CA SER A 84 -4.04 -18.03 -3.85
C SER A 84 -5.02 -17.69 -4.96
N PRO A 85 -4.74 -17.98 -6.25
CA PRO A 85 -5.76 -17.86 -7.27
C PRO A 85 -6.88 -18.78 -6.80
N MET A 86 -7.95 -18.20 -6.28
CA MET A 86 -9.13 -18.97 -5.93
C MET A 86 -9.50 -19.68 -7.22
N ALA A 87 -9.36 -21.00 -7.21
CA ALA A 87 -9.74 -21.87 -8.31
C ALA A 87 -11.17 -21.48 -8.69
N ALA A 88 -11.31 -20.85 -9.86
CA ALA A 88 -12.56 -20.89 -10.56
C ALA A 88 -12.72 -22.35 -11.01
N GLU A 89 -13.59 -23.07 -10.30
CA GLU A 89 -14.02 -24.43 -10.65
C GLU A 89 -14.66 -24.49 -12.05
#